data_AF-A0A8U0Q1U8-F1
#
_entry.id   AF-A0A8U0Q1U8-F1
#
_cell.length_a   1.000
_cell.length_b   1.000
_cell.length_c   1.000
_cell.angle_alpha   90.00
_cell.angle_beta   90.00
_cell.angle_gamma   90.00
#
_symmetry.space_group_name_H-M   'P 1'
#
loop_
_entity.id
_entity.type
_entity.pdbx_description
1 polymer ?
#
loop_
_entity_poly.entity_id
_entity_poly.type
_entity_poly.pdbx_seq_one_letter_code
_entity_poly.pdbx_strand_id
1 'polypeptide(L)'
;MPYRLWAFKFVCTQPRCKRQKLTGCGVYKTVRRVLDMDGWYYMGTEYLECRLCKKKLAGWSLDILDQLDASHRSIFPAILTYRLSCDLKVVRLMRERTLGNSVTRLYNQLREQHSQTWMSRTLYYLSVCDHFVVPGAAPLRVTPPPPFLDVPSAQWLLTVHGYDVLFQLEDFKARVTSIFGSILKMDSTKKVTKKLAGAAHGTAAWATNVGNEYGQVLMTVLTDSEGEGLLDMAAGLQQRYSRAGVAPPKLLYVTRDCCALMGKGKTAAMFSQWEELIVRLDVGHLIRRFARGVTTESHPLYALFLRRLSSCMLVWCADDVERLLEAKRGELKESHITGLSDAQVLKRISLKEMARHCRRRTRGAEETERLIGELLETFIDATDTLGVRLLDRDRMQAIWQTQRRHLVCIQDPPGVSIYTKKGKDVTKGGVILPVLRCARESTSLESFHLHLNRFIPGLPP
;
A
#
# COMPACT_ATOMS: atom_id res chain seq x y z
N MET A 1 -13.91 -35.48 -3.69
CA MET A 1 -13.54 -34.53 -4.76
C MET A 1 -14.01 -35.15 -6.08
N PRO A 2 -14.84 -34.49 -6.90
CA PRO A 2 -15.46 -35.13 -8.07
C PRO A 2 -14.52 -35.15 -9.30
N TYR A 3 -13.26 -35.57 -9.12
CA TYR A 3 -12.24 -35.53 -10.18
C TYR A 3 -12.57 -36.39 -11.40
N ARG A 4 -13.38 -37.44 -11.21
CA ARG A 4 -13.90 -38.25 -12.31
C ARG A 4 -14.89 -37.47 -13.18
N LEU A 5 -15.74 -36.63 -12.57
CA LEU A 5 -16.67 -35.76 -13.30
C LEU A 5 -15.92 -34.66 -14.06
N TRP A 6 -14.84 -34.14 -13.46
CA TRP A 6 -13.96 -33.16 -14.09
C TRP A 6 -13.05 -33.76 -15.18
N ALA A 7 -13.10 -35.08 -15.39
CA ALA A 7 -12.14 -35.81 -16.21
C ALA A 7 -10.66 -35.51 -15.88
N PHE A 8 -10.38 -35.11 -14.63
CA PHE A 8 -9.07 -34.64 -14.20
C PHE A 8 -8.16 -35.81 -13.81
N LYS A 9 -6.94 -35.85 -14.36
CA LYS A 9 -5.97 -36.92 -14.11
C LYS A 9 -4.91 -36.48 -13.10
N PHE A 10 -5.16 -36.79 -11.82
CA PHE A 10 -4.14 -36.62 -10.79
C PHE A 10 -2.99 -37.61 -10.94
N VAL A 11 -1.78 -37.14 -10.66
CA VAL A 11 -0.54 -37.90 -10.79
C VAL A 11 0.27 -37.87 -9.49
N CYS A 12 1.06 -38.91 -9.27
CA CYS A 12 1.98 -38.98 -8.15
C CYS A 12 3.19 -38.07 -8.38
N THR A 13 3.50 -37.20 -7.42
CA THR A 13 4.64 -36.26 -7.46
C THR A 13 5.98 -36.90 -7.10
N GLN A 14 5.99 -38.17 -6.71
CA GLN A 14 7.22 -38.88 -6.33
C GLN A 14 8.09 -39.14 -7.58
N PRO A 15 9.39 -38.79 -7.59
CA PRO A 15 10.26 -38.89 -8.77
C PRO A 15 10.26 -40.29 -9.42
N ARG A 16 10.36 -41.34 -8.59
CA ARG A 16 10.35 -42.75 -9.03
C ARG A 16 9.05 -43.22 -9.68
N CYS A 17 7.95 -42.47 -9.54
CA CYS A 17 6.63 -42.87 -10.02
C CYS A 17 6.31 -42.35 -11.43
N LYS A 18 7.22 -41.59 -12.09
CA LYS A 18 7.04 -41.09 -13.46
C LYS A 18 5.63 -40.52 -13.74
N ARG A 19 5.10 -39.73 -12.81
CA ARG A 19 3.74 -39.15 -12.87
C ARG A 19 2.62 -40.20 -13.06
N GLN A 20 2.75 -41.36 -12.42
CA GLN A 20 1.72 -42.40 -12.39
C GLN A 20 0.38 -41.83 -11.92
N LYS A 21 -0.70 -42.21 -12.61
CA LYS A 21 -2.07 -41.83 -12.26
C LYS A 21 -2.43 -42.28 -10.84
N LEU A 22 -2.99 -41.37 -10.05
CA LEU A 22 -3.57 -41.69 -8.75
C LEU A 22 -5.00 -42.25 -8.93
N THR A 23 -5.36 -43.23 -8.10
CA THR A 23 -6.69 -43.85 -8.11
C THR A 23 -7.36 -43.74 -6.75
N GLY A 24 -8.67 -43.52 -6.72
CA GLY A 24 -9.45 -43.50 -5.47
C GLY A 24 -9.27 -44.79 -4.66
N CYS A 25 -9.08 -44.66 -3.35
CA CYS A 25 -8.75 -45.72 -2.39
C CYS A 25 -9.59 -45.59 -1.11
N GLY A 26 -10.90 -45.35 -1.29
CA GLY A 26 -11.86 -45.25 -0.18
C GLY A 26 -11.85 -43.90 0.55
N VAL A 27 -12.61 -43.82 1.64
CA VAL A 27 -12.85 -42.58 2.40
C VAL A 27 -11.64 -42.24 3.27
N TYR A 28 -11.28 -40.95 3.31
CA TYR A 28 -10.26 -40.43 4.21
C TYR A 28 -10.73 -40.54 5.66
N LYS A 29 -9.90 -41.13 6.53
CA LYS A 29 -10.29 -41.49 7.91
C LYS A 29 -10.60 -40.28 8.82
N THR A 30 -10.21 -39.08 8.42
CA THR A 30 -10.37 -37.88 9.25
C THR A 30 -11.26 -36.87 8.55
N VAL A 31 -12.37 -36.53 9.18
CA VAL A 31 -13.17 -35.36 8.77
C VAL A 31 -12.50 -34.08 9.27
N ARG A 32 -12.50 -33.03 8.44
CA ARG A 32 -11.99 -31.71 8.83
C ARG A 32 -13.12 -30.91 9.41
N ARG A 33 -12.90 -30.35 10.60
CA ARG A 33 -13.79 -29.33 11.17
C ARG A 33 -13.44 -27.97 10.59
N VAL A 34 -14.42 -27.29 10.02
CA VAL A 34 -14.25 -26.04 9.28
C VAL A 34 -15.00 -24.92 9.99
N LEU A 35 -14.28 -23.85 10.30
CA LEU A 35 -14.84 -22.64 10.87
C LEU A 35 -15.63 -21.90 9.79
N ASP A 36 -16.91 -21.64 10.06
CA ASP A 36 -17.78 -20.82 9.22
C ASP A 36 -18.22 -19.55 9.98
N MET A 37 -19.00 -18.70 9.31
CA MET A 37 -19.50 -17.43 9.84
C MET A 37 -20.35 -17.57 11.10
N ASP A 38 -21.19 -18.60 11.18
CA ASP A 38 -22.20 -18.81 12.22
C ASP A 38 -22.04 -20.14 12.99
N GLY A 39 -20.96 -20.87 12.73
CA GLY A 39 -20.68 -22.12 13.44
C GLY A 39 -19.58 -22.95 12.79
N TRP A 40 -19.80 -24.26 12.77
CA TRP A 40 -18.86 -25.25 12.29
C TRP A 40 -19.55 -26.24 11.35
N TYR A 41 -18.85 -26.65 10.30
CA TYR A 41 -19.24 -27.81 9.49
C TYR A 41 -18.09 -28.79 9.34
N TYR A 42 -18.41 -30.01 8.92
CA TYR A 42 -17.43 -31.05 8.67
C TYR A 42 -17.28 -31.30 7.18
N MET A 43 -16.05 -31.33 6.70
CA MET A 43 -15.73 -31.76 5.35
C MET A 43 -15.08 -33.15 5.39
N GLY A 44 -15.48 -34.01 4.46
CA GLY A 44 -14.84 -35.30 4.20
C GLY A 44 -14.17 -35.31 2.82
N THR A 45 -13.23 -36.23 2.62
CA THR A 45 -12.61 -36.46 1.31
C THR A 45 -12.30 -37.95 1.12
N GLU A 46 -11.82 -38.32 -0.07
CA GLU A 46 -11.34 -39.67 -0.36
C GLU A 46 -9.80 -39.74 -0.28
N TYR A 47 -9.26 -40.94 -0.11
CA TYR A 47 -7.86 -41.21 -0.40
C TYR A 47 -7.64 -41.38 -1.90
N LEU A 48 -6.55 -40.79 -2.41
CA LEU A 48 -5.99 -41.05 -3.71
C LEU A 48 -4.67 -41.82 -3.52
N GLU A 49 -4.55 -42.97 -4.17
CA GLU A 49 -3.39 -43.86 -4.03
C GLU A 49 -2.59 -43.93 -5.33
N CYS A 50 -1.26 -43.88 -5.21
CA CYS A 50 -0.36 -44.27 -6.28
C CYS A 50 -0.16 -45.78 -6.29
N ARG A 51 -0.51 -46.45 -7.39
CA ARG A 51 -0.39 -47.92 -7.47
C ARG A 51 1.05 -48.43 -7.44
N LEU A 52 2.03 -47.60 -7.81
CA LEU A 52 3.46 -47.94 -7.82
C LEU A 52 4.09 -47.83 -6.42
N CYS A 53 4.09 -46.64 -5.81
CA CYS A 53 4.73 -46.43 -4.51
C CYS A 53 3.81 -46.63 -3.30
N LYS A 54 2.53 -46.96 -3.53
CA LYS A 54 1.49 -47.14 -2.51
C LYS A 54 1.24 -45.93 -1.60
N LYS A 55 1.80 -44.75 -1.93
CA LYS A 55 1.53 -43.50 -1.20
C LYS A 55 0.04 -43.15 -1.32
N LYS A 56 -0.59 -42.91 -0.19
CA LYS A 56 -1.97 -42.41 -0.07
C LYS A 56 -1.95 -40.92 0.24
N LEU A 57 -2.74 -40.17 -0.50
CA LEU A 57 -2.92 -38.72 -0.36
C LEU A 57 -4.39 -38.45 -0.11
N ALA A 58 -4.69 -37.54 0.80
CA ALA A 58 -6.07 -37.09 0.94
C ALA A 58 -6.43 -36.20 -0.27
N GLY A 59 -7.64 -36.31 -0.82
CA GLY A 59 -8.04 -35.60 -2.05
C GLY A 59 -8.01 -34.07 -1.99
N TRP A 60 -7.71 -33.49 -0.83
CA TRP A 60 -7.54 -32.06 -0.57
C TRP A 60 -6.13 -31.68 -0.10
N SER A 61 -5.15 -32.60 -0.16
CA SER A 61 -3.77 -32.25 0.20
C SER A 61 -3.23 -31.24 -0.80
N LEU A 62 -2.28 -30.40 -0.37
CA LEU A 62 -1.60 -29.45 -1.25
C LEU A 62 -1.05 -30.13 -2.52
N ASP A 63 -0.40 -31.29 -2.38
CA ASP A 63 0.07 -32.13 -3.50
C ASP A 63 -0.98 -32.42 -4.58
N ILE A 64 -2.27 -32.45 -4.21
CA ILE A 64 -3.40 -32.71 -5.10
C ILE A 64 -3.96 -31.39 -5.62
N LEU A 65 -4.21 -30.43 -4.73
CA LEU A 65 -4.75 -29.13 -5.11
C LEU A 65 -3.80 -28.38 -6.07
N ASP A 66 -2.49 -28.51 -5.91
CA ASP A 66 -1.46 -27.88 -6.76
C ASP A 66 -1.49 -28.38 -8.21
N GLN A 67 -2.14 -29.51 -8.47
CA GLN A 67 -2.30 -30.01 -9.83
C GLN A 67 -3.51 -29.38 -10.53
N LEU A 68 -4.49 -28.85 -9.80
CA LEU A 68 -5.71 -28.27 -10.37
C LEU A 68 -5.46 -26.87 -10.95
N ASP A 69 -6.16 -26.54 -12.03
CA ASP A 69 -6.27 -25.16 -12.51
C ASP A 69 -7.09 -24.28 -11.55
N ALA A 70 -7.00 -22.97 -11.76
CA ALA A 70 -7.63 -21.97 -10.90
C ALA A 70 -9.15 -22.13 -10.79
N SER A 71 -9.83 -22.57 -11.87
CA SER A 71 -11.29 -22.75 -11.86
C SER A 71 -11.68 -23.88 -10.92
N HIS A 72 -11.12 -25.08 -11.09
CA HIS A 72 -11.43 -26.22 -10.22
C HIS A 72 -11.00 -25.98 -8.77
N ARG A 73 -9.85 -25.33 -8.58
CA ARG A 73 -9.36 -24.98 -7.25
C ARG A 73 -10.29 -24.01 -6.51
N SER A 74 -10.95 -23.10 -7.22
CA SER A 74 -11.90 -22.13 -6.65
C SER A 74 -13.15 -22.76 -6.04
N ILE A 75 -13.47 -24.01 -6.41
CA ILE A 75 -14.62 -24.77 -5.90
C ILE A 75 -14.37 -25.22 -4.45
N PHE A 76 -13.12 -25.30 -4.00
CA PHE A 76 -12.80 -25.74 -2.64
C PHE A 76 -13.12 -24.63 -1.64
N PRO A 77 -14.01 -24.88 -0.66
CA PRO A 77 -14.61 -23.83 0.14
C PRO A 77 -13.72 -23.37 1.31
N ALA A 78 -12.58 -24.00 1.57
CA ALA A 78 -11.84 -23.77 2.81
C ALA A 78 -10.32 -23.82 2.65
N ILE A 79 -9.63 -23.04 3.48
CA ILE A 79 -8.19 -23.10 3.69
C ILE A 79 -7.90 -24.12 4.79
N LEU A 80 -7.05 -25.10 4.48
CA LEU A 80 -6.69 -26.16 5.42
C LEU A 80 -5.47 -25.75 6.26
N THR A 81 -5.56 -25.91 7.57
CA THR A 81 -4.42 -25.86 8.49
C THR A 81 -4.13 -27.25 9.06
N TYR A 82 -3.16 -27.37 9.97
CA TYR A 82 -2.78 -28.66 10.54
C TYR A 82 -3.97 -29.41 11.17
N ARG A 83 -4.73 -28.75 12.07
CA ARG A 83 -5.87 -29.37 12.79
C ARG A 83 -7.24 -28.91 12.29
N LEU A 84 -7.38 -27.63 11.96
CA LEU A 84 -8.66 -27.00 11.62
C LEU A 84 -8.66 -26.51 10.17
N SER A 85 -9.83 -26.15 9.66
CA SER A 85 -9.97 -25.48 8.36
C SER A 85 -10.80 -24.20 8.54
N CYS A 86 -10.63 -23.24 7.64
CA CYS A 86 -11.38 -21.99 7.68
C CYS A 86 -12.09 -21.79 6.35
N ASP A 87 -13.40 -21.54 6.40
CA ASP A 87 -14.19 -21.28 5.22
C ASP A 87 -13.75 -19.99 4.52
N LEU A 88 -13.76 -19.99 3.19
CA LEU A 88 -13.38 -18.84 2.37
C LEU A 88 -14.29 -17.63 2.62
N LYS A 89 -15.54 -17.80 3.06
CA LYS A 89 -16.40 -16.70 3.51
C LYS A 89 -15.74 -15.92 4.64
N VAL A 90 -15.21 -16.61 5.65
CA VAL A 90 -14.48 -16.00 6.78
C VAL A 90 -13.16 -15.40 6.30
N VAL A 91 -12.40 -16.13 5.48
CA VAL A 91 -11.11 -15.67 4.95
C VAL A 91 -11.25 -14.39 4.14
N ARG A 92 -12.30 -14.28 3.31
CA ARG A 92 -12.55 -13.11 2.46
C ARG A 92 -12.79 -11.83 3.26
N LEU A 93 -13.33 -11.93 4.47
CA LEU A 93 -13.47 -10.76 5.37
C LEU A 93 -12.11 -10.19 5.79
N MET A 94 -11.04 -11.00 5.79
CA MET A 94 -9.67 -10.54 6.06
C MET A 94 -8.97 -9.98 4.81
N ARG A 95 -9.55 -10.12 3.61
CA ARG A 95 -8.96 -9.57 2.37
C ARG A 95 -9.16 -8.07 2.25
N GLU A 96 -10.19 -7.52 2.89
CA GLU A 96 -10.41 -6.08 2.95
C GLU A 96 -9.37 -5.41 3.84
N ARG A 97 -8.35 -4.81 3.22
CA ARG A 97 -7.25 -4.11 3.89
C ARG A 97 -7.60 -2.66 4.26
N THR A 98 -8.74 -2.45 4.91
CA THR A 98 -9.16 -1.12 5.38
C THR A 98 -8.62 -0.81 6.77
N LEU A 99 -8.51 0.48 7.11
CA LEU A 99 -8.17 0.89 8.47
C LEU A 99 -9.27 0.41 9.43
N GLY A 100 -8.89 -0.38 10.44
CA GLY A 100 -9.82 -0.94 11.43
C GLY A 100 -10.31 -2.37 11.12
N ASN A 101 -9.97 -2.95 9.98
CA ASN A 101 -10.11 -4.39 9.76
C ASN A 101 -8.89 -5.10 10.36
N SER A 102 -9.05 -5.63 11.58
CA SER A 102 -8.04 -6.44 12.26
C SER A 102 -8.54 -7.85 12.46
N VAL A 103 -7.62 -8.80 12.56
CA VAL A 103 -7.95 -10.19 12.86
C VAL A 103 -8.63 -10.32 14.23
N THR A 104 -8.28 -9.45 15.19
CA THR A 104 -8.96 -9.35 16.49
C THR A 104 -10.41 -8.90 16.35
N ARG A 105 -10.69 -7.93 15.48
CA ARG A 105 -12.08 -7.52 15.20
C ARG A 105 -12.88 -8.66 14.59
N LEU A 106 -12.32 -9.36 13.60
CA LEU A 106 -12.98 -10.51 13.00
C LEU A 106 -13.23 -11.62 14.04
N TYR A 107 -12.24 -11.92 14.89
CA TYR A 107 -12.40 -12.87 15.99
C TYR A 107 -13.58 -12.51 16.90
N ASN A 108 -13.67 -11.26 17.35
CA ASN A 108 -14.77 -10.80 18.21
C ASN A 108 -16.13 -10.91 17.50
N GLN A 109 -16.18 -10.56 16.21
CA GLN A 109 -17.40 -10.68 15.42
C GLN A 109 -17.85 -12.14 15.27
N LEU A 110 -16.93 -13.05 14.95
CA LEU A 110 -17.22 -14.48 14.86
C LEU A 110 -17.69 -15.03 16.21
N ARG A 111 -17.04 -14.64 17.30
CA ARG A 111 -17.42 -15.06 18.65
C ARG A 111 -18.84 -14.63 19.01
N GLU A 112 -19.21 -13.39 18.71
CA GLU A 112 -20.57 -12.89 18.96
C GLU A 112 -21.59 -13.66 18.09
N GLN A 113 -21.32 -13.78 16.79
CA GLN A 113 -22.19 -14.47 15.84
C GLN A 113 -22.40 -15.95 16.20
N HIS A 114 -21.32 -16.65 16.58
CA HIS A 114 -21.37 -18.05 17.02
C HIS A 114 -22.16 -18.19 18.31
N SER A 115 -21.91 -17.32 19.29
CA SER A 115 -22.63 -17.32 20.58
C SER A 115 -24.13 -17.15 20.35
N GLN A 116 -24.54 -16.15 19.56
CA GLN A 116 -25.93 -15.90 19.24
C GLN A 116 -26.58 -17.10 18.51
N THR A 117 -25.90 -17.64 17.50
CA THR A 117 -26.41 -18.79 16.72
C THR A 117 -26.58 -20.03 17.58
N TRP A 118 -25.61 -20.31 18.46
CA TRP A 118 -25.68 -21.43 19.39
C TRP A 118 -26.82 -21.23 20.40
N MET A 119 -26.95 -20.04 21.00
CA MET A 119 -28.04 -19.73 21.93
C MET A 119 -29.41 -19.92 21.27
N SER A 120 -29.61 -19.39 20.07
CA SER A 120 -30.88 -19.54 19.34
C SER A 120 -31.19 -21.01 19.03
N ARG A 121 -30.20 -21.79 18.59
CA ARG A 121 -30.39 -23.24 18.31
C ARG A 121 -30.65 -24.03 19.59
N THR A 122 -29.99 -23.70 20.69
CA THR A 122 -30.22 -24.32 22.00
C THR A 122 -31.62 -24.02 22.52
N LEU A 123 -32.07 -22.77 22.47
CA LEU A 123 -33.42 -22.38 22.85
C LEU A 123 -34.47 -23.10 22.00
N TYR A 124 -34.27 -23.17 20.69
CA TYR A 124 -35.16 -23.91 19.80
C TYR A 124 -35.21 -25.40 20.12
N TYR A 125 -34.06 -26.04 20.34
CA TYR A 125 -33.98 -27.44 20.73
C TYR A 125 -34.73 -27.71 22.04
N LEU A 126 -34.47 -26.92 23.08
CA LEU A 126 -35.13 -27.06 24.39
C LEU A 126 -36.65 -26.86 24.27
N SER A 127 -37.09 -25.83 23.55
CA SER A 127 -38.52 -25.59 23.30
C SER A 127 -39.20 -26.76 22.57
N VAL A 128 -38.51 -27.38 21.61
CA VAL A 128 -39.02 -28.58 20.93
C VAL A 128 -39.08 -29.76 21.91
N CYS A 129 -38.05 -29.96 22.75
CA CYS A 129 -38.04 -31.01 23.75
C CYS A 129 -39.18 -30.89 24.77
N ASP A 130 -39.53 -29.67 25.19
CA ASP A 130 -40.63 -29.41 26.12
C ASP A 130 -41.98 -29.92 25.57
N HIS A 131 -42.21 -29.87 24.25
CA HIS A 131 -43.43 -30.42 23.65
C HIS A 131 -43.56 -31.95 23.76
N PHE A 132 -42.46 -32.66 23.99
CA PHE A 132 -42.45 -34.12 24.15
C PHE A 132 -42.51 -34.56 25.63
N VAL A 133 -42.57 -33.61 26.57
CA VAL A 133 -42.77 -33.91 28.00
C VAL A 133 -44.26 -34.07 28.28
N VAL A 134 -44.73 -35.31 28.43
CA VAL A 134 -46.14 -35.63 28.73
C VAL A 134 -46.34 -35.87 30.23
N PRO A 135 -47.29 -35.18 30.90
CA PRO A 135 -47.59 -35.43 32.31
C PRO A 135 -48.03 -36.88 32.55
N GLY A 136 -47.38 -37.57 33.50
CA GLY A 136 -47.69 -38.95 33.87
C GLY A 136 -46.98 -40.05 33.06
N ALA A 137 -46.23 -39.69 32.01
CA ALA A 137 -45.34 -40.61 31.30
C ALA A 137 -43.95 -40.63 31.94
N ALA A 138 -43.20 -41.73 31.78
CA ALA A 138 -41.79 -41.77 32.19
C ALA A 138 -41.02 -40.65 31.47
N PRO A 139 -40.17 -39.86 32.19
CA PRO A 139 -39.49 -38.72 31.59
C PRO A 139 -38.64 -39.19 30.41
N LEU A 140 -38.93 -38.66 29.22
CA LEU A 140 -38.05 -38.79 28.06
C LEU A 140 -36.69 -38.24 28.47
N ARG A 141 -35.63 -39.07 28.34
CA ARG A 141 -34.25 -38.62 28.59
C ARG A 141 -33.85 -37.63 27.49
N VAL A 142 -34.21 -36.37 27.68
CA VAL A 142 -33.77 -35.27 26.83
C VAL A 142 -32.24 -35.21 26.92
N THR A 143 -31.58 -35.43 25.78
CA THR A 143 -30.13 -35.31 25.72
C THR A 143 -29.80 -33.82 25.87
N PRO A 144 -28.81 -33.43 26.70
CA PRO A 144 -28.43 -32.02 26.79
C PRO A 144 -27.98 -31.51 25.42
N PRO A 145 -28.24 -30.23 25.10
CA PRO A 145 -27.76 -29.63 23.87
C PRO A 145 -26.23 -29.72 23.80
N PRO A 146 -25.64 -29.87 22.59
CA PRO A 146 -24.19 -29.92 22.44
C PRO A 146 -23.52 -28.68 23.05
N PRO A 147 -22.35 -28.84 23.71
CA PRO A 147 -21.65 -27.71 24.29
C PRO A 147 -21.24 -26.71 23.20
N PHE A 148 -21.18 -25.43 23.59
CA PHE A 148 -20.66 -24.39 22.72
C PHE A 148 -19.22 -24.71 22.31
N LEU A 149 -18.90 -24.50 21.03
CA LEU A 149 -17.55 -24.70 20.49
C LEU A 149 -16.90 -23.35 20.24
N ASP A 150 -15.82 -23.08 20.98
CA ASP A 150 -15.10 -21.81 20.88
C ASP A 150 -14.53 -21.55 19.48
N VAL A 151 -14.62 -20.29 19.07
CA VAL A 151 -13.95 -19.78 17.87
C VAL A 151 -12.44 -19.82 18.09
N PRO A 152 -11.63 -20.25 17.09
CA PRO A 152 -10.18 -20.24 17.18
C PRO A 152 -9.61 -18.85 17.45
N SER A 153 -8.43 -18.81 18.07
CA SER A 153 -7.78 -17.55 18.42
C SER A 153 -7.51 -16.64 17.21
N ALA A 154 -7.40 -15.34 17.47
CA ALA A 154 -6.98 -14.37 16.45
C ALA A 154 -5.63 -14.73 15.81
N GLN A 155 -4.70 -15.32 16.55
CA GLN A 155 -3.42 -15.78 15.98
C GLN A 155 -3.60 -16.92 14.97
N TRP A 156 -4.55 -17.82 15.21
CA TRP A 156 -4.88 -18.87 14.24
C TRP A 156 -5.51 -18.28 12.97
N LEU A 157 -6.45 -17.34 13.10
CA LEU A 157 -7.04 -16.63 11.96
C LEU A 157 -5.97 -15.88 11.14
N LEU A 158 -4.98 -15.27 11.79
CA LEU A 158 -3.85 -14.62 11.12
C LEU A 158 -3.01 -15.64 10.34
N THR A 159 -2.80 -16.83 10.89
CA THR A 159 -2.09 -17.93 10.21
C THR A 159 -2.84 -18.38 8.96
N VAL A 160 -4.17 -18.53 9.05
CA VAL A 160 -5.04 -18.84 7.91
C VAL A 160 -4.94 -17.75 6.83
N HIS A 161 -4.97 -16.48 7.23
CA HIS A 161 -4.79 -15.37 6.29
C HIS A 161 -3.41 -15.43 5.61
N GLY A 162 -2.35 -15.76 6.35
CA GLY A 162 -1.03 -16.00 5.78
C GLY A 162 -1.04 -17.07 4.69
N TYR A 163 -1.72 -18.20 4.93
CA TYR A 163 -1.90 -19.22 3.89
C TYR A 163 -2.70 -18.69 2.69
N ASP A 164 -3.80 -17.94 2.89
CA ASP A 164 -4.57 -17.31 1.79
C ASP A 164 -3.69 -16.42 0.90
N VAL A 165 -2.81 -15.64 1.53
CA VAL A 165 -1.88 -14.75 0.81
C VAL A 165 -0.85 -15.57 0.03
N LEU A 166 -0.30 -16.63 0.62
CA LEU A 166 0.64 -17.53 -0.06
C LEU A 166 -0.01 -18.25 -1.25
N PHE A 167 -1.27 -18.69 -1.11
CA PHE A 167 -2.00 -19.32 -2.20
C PHE A 167 -2.23 -18.38 -3.40
N GLN A 168 -2.36 -17.08 -3.15
CA GLN A 168 -2.55 -16.04 -4.17
C GLN A 168 -1.24 -15.36 -4.58
N LEU A 169 -0.09 -15.88 -4.15
CA LEU A 169 1.19 -15.20 -4.31
C LEU A 169 1.51 -14.94 -5.79
N GLU A 170 1.29 -15.92 -6.67
CA GLU A 170 1.55 -15.77 -8.09
C GLU A 170 0.62 -14.75 -8.76
N ASP A 171 -0.66 -14.72 -8.37
CA ASP A 171 -1.61 -13.70 -8.86
C ASP A 171 -1.20 -12.30 -8.39
N PHE A 172 -0.76 -12.16 -7.13
CA PHE A 172 -0.25 -10.88 -6.63
C PHE A 172 1.03 -10.46 -7.36
N LYS A 173 1.96 -11.39 -7.58
CA LYS A 173 3.17 -11.13 -8.38
C LYS A 173 2.78 -10.70 -9.79
N ALA A 174 1.88 -11.39 -10.47
CA ALA A 174 1.43 -11.04 -11.82
C ALA A 174 0.81 -9.63 -11.86
N ARG A 175 -0.10 -9.32 -10.92
CA ARG A 175 -0.74 -8.00 -10.81
C ARG A 175 0.25 -6.88 -10.51
N VAL A 176 1.22 -7.10 -9.62
CA VAL A 176 2.24 -6.09 -9.32
C VAL A 176 3.19 -5.94 -10.49
N THR A 177 3.56 -7.04 -11.15
CA THR A 177 4.48 -7.06 -12.30
C THR A 177 3.85 -6.56 -13.61
N SER A 178 2.54 -6.34 -13.66
CA SER A 178 1.84 -5.69 -14.78
C SER A 178 1.66 -4.17 -14.62
N ILE A 179 2.13 -3.56 -13.53
CA ILE A 179 1.99 -2.11 -13.27
C ILE A 179 3.21 -1.33 -13.73
N PHE A 180 3.04 -0.41 -14.68
CA PHE A 180 4.13 0.43 -15.20
C PHE A 180 3.86 1.92 -14.94
N GLY A 181 4.82 2.76 -15.30
CA GLY A 181 4.75 4.21 -15.18
C GLY A 181 5.77 4.90 -16.06
N SER A 182 5.43 6.10 -16.52
CA SER A 182 6.31 6.98 -17.28
C SER A 182 7.13 7.91 -16.37
N ILE A 183 6.68 8.12 -15.14
CA ILE A 183 7.37 8.91 -14.11
C ILE A 183 7.45 8.07 -12.84
N LEU A 184 8.66 7.69 -12.47
CA LEU A 184 8.91 6.93 -11.26
C LEU A 184 9.35 7.82 -10.11
N LYS A 185 9.21 7.29 -8.90
CA LYS A 185 9.67 7.87 -7.64
C LYS A 185 10.36 6.77 -6.87
N MET A 186 11.47 7.10 -6.22
CA MET A 186 12.20 6.18 -5.36
C MET A 186 12.49 6.85 -4.02
N ASP A 187 12.07 6.20 -2.93
CA ASP A 187 12.24 6.70 -1.58
C ASP A 187 12.48 5.55 -0.60
N SER A 188 13.21 5.83 0.48
CA SER A 188 13.63 4.85 1.49
C SER A 188 13.10 5.21 2.87
N THR A 189 12.73 4.20 3.66
CA THR A 189 12.27 4.40 5.04
C THR A 189 12.81 3.36 6.02
N LYS A 190 13.10 3.79 7.25
CA LYS A 190 13.41 2.90 8.38
C LYS A 190 12.17 2.47 9.18
N LYS A 191 11.00 3.08 8.92
CA LYS A 191 9.83 2.91 9.80
C LYS A 191 9.31 1.47 9.79
N VAL A 192 9.37 0.83 8.63
CA VAL A 192 8.87 -0.53 8.42
C VAL A 192 9.85 -1.58 8.95
N THR A 193 11.14 -1.38 8.73
CA THR A 193 12.19 -2.34 9.13
C THR A 193 12.31 -2.46 10.65
N LYS A 194 12.06 -1.39 11.39
CA LYS A 194 11.96 -1.41 12.86
C LYS A 194 10.87 -2.33 13.42
N LYS A 195 9.94 -2.79 12.57
CA LYS A 195 8.84 -3.69 12.95
C LYS A 195 9.09 -5.14 12.58
N LEU A 196 10.24 -5.45 11.95
CA LEU A 196 10.61 -6.83 11.64
C LEU A 196 10.89 -7.60 12.94
N ALA A 197 10.37 -8.82 13.00
CA ALA A 197 10.36 -9.67 14.19
C ALA A 197 10.75 -11.11 13.85
N GLY A 198 10.99 -11.92 14.90
CA GLY A 198 11.41 -13.31 14.74
C GLY A 198 12.74 -13.41 13.99
N ALA A 199 12.85 -14.37 13.06
CA ALA A 199 14.06 -14.58 12.25
C ALA A 199 14.40 -13.39 11.32
N ALA A 200 13.46 -12.46 11.10
CA ALA A 200 13.69 -11.26 10.30
C ALA A 200 14.11 -10.04 11.15
N HIS A 201 14.16 -10.16 12.47
CA HIS A 201 14.58 -9.05 13.32
C HIS A 201 16.03 -8.65 13.02
N GLY A 202 16.27 -7.37 12.76
CA GLY A 202 17.61 -6.84 12.49
C GLY A 202 18.22 -7.24 11.14
N THR A 203 17.49 -7.95 10.27
CA THR A 203 18.03 -8.39 8.96
C THR A 203 17.99 -7.30 7.88
N ALA A 204 17.31 -6.19 8.14
CA ALA A 204 17.29 -5.02 7.27
C ALA A 204 17.13 -3.73 8.10
N ALA A 205 17.77 -2.65 7.66
CA ALA A 205 17.63 -1.34 8.29
C ALA A 205 16.74 -0.39 7.47
N TRP A 206 16.58 -0.63 6.17
CA TRP A 206 15.82 0.21 5.25
C TRP A 206 14.86 -0.57 4.36
N ALA A 207 13.76 0.08 4.00
CA ALA A 207 12.85 -0.35 2.95
C ALA A 207 12.85 0.70 1.84
N THR A 208 13.39 0.34 0.67
CA THR A 208 13.40 1.19 -0.52
C THR A 208 12.20 0.84 -1.40
N ASN A 209 11.43 1.85 -1.79
CA ASN A 209 10.19 1.69 -2.53
C ASN A 209 10.27 2.46 -3.84
N VAL A 210 9.83 1.83 -4.92
CA VAL A 210 9.66 2.46 -6.23
C VAL A 210 8.17 2.51 -6.56
N GLY A 211 7.66 3.69 -6.89
CA GLY A 211 6.26 3.90 -7.29
C GLY A 211 6.14 4.79 -8.52
N ASN A 212 4.97 4.79 -9.16
CA ASN A 212 4.71 5.55 -10.38
C ASN A 212 3.92 6.86 -10.14
N GLU A 213 3.64 7.60 -11.22
CA GLU A 213 2.81 8.80 -11.24
C GLU A 213 1.39 8.57 -10.72
N TYR A 214 0.90 7.32 -10.81
CA TYR A 214 -0.44 6.94 -10.37
C TYR A 214 -0.51 6.57 -8.88
N GLY A 215 0.61 6.58 -8.17
CA GLY A 215 0.69 6.22 -6.76
C GLY A 215 0.61 4.71 -6.52
N GLN A 216 0.87 3.90 -7.55
CA GLN A 216 1.01 2.46 -7.44
C GLN A 216 2.48 2.13 -7.15
N VAL A 217 2.70 1.12 -6.30
CA VAL A 217 4.05 0.66 -5.93
C VAL A 217 4.45 -0.46 -6.86
N LEU A 218 5.61 -0.31 -7.49
CA LEU A 218 6.17 -1.26 -8.45
C LEU A 218 7.06 -2.29 -7.75
N MET A 219 7.79 -1.87 -6.73
CA MET A 219 8.75 -2.70 -6.02
C MET A 219 9.04 -2.14 -4.62
N THR A 220 9.25 -3.05 -3.68
CA THR A 220 9.77 -2.77 -2.34
C THR A 220 10.92 -3.73 -2.09
N VAL A 221 12.10 -3.22 -1.75
CA VAL A 221 13.26 -4.02 -1.35
C VAL A 221 13.71 -3.64 0.06
N LEU A 222 14.11 -4.64 0.83
CA LEU A 222 14.68 -4.46 2.16
C LEU A 222 16.20 -4.49 2.04
N THR A 223 16.88 -3.48 2.60
CA THR A 223 18.34 -3.33 2.51
C THR A 223 18.94 -3.05 3.88
N ASP A 224 20.20 -3.44 4.07
CA ASP A 224 20.94 -3.19 5.31
C ASP A 224 21.36 -1.72 5.46
N SER A 225 21.58 -1.03 4.34
CA SER A 225 21.91 0.40 4.31
C SER A 225 21.12 1.15 3.25
N GLU A 226 21.04 2.48 3.41
CA GLU A 226 20.26 3.34 2.53
C GLU A 226 20.97 3.51 1.19
N GLY A 227 20.32 3.12 0.09
CA GLY A 227 20.88 3.32 -1.25
C GLY A 227 21.94 2.29 -1.68
N GLU A 228 22.21 1.26 -0.88
CA GLU A 228 23.08 0.14 -1.22
C GLU A 228 22.27 -1.11 -1.60
N GLY A 229 22.86 -2.01 -2.39
CA GLY A 229 22.21 -3.25 -2.82
C GLY A 229 21.02 -3.05 -3.78
N LEU A 230 20.88 -1.87 -4.37
CA LEU A 230 19.75 -1.52 -5.25
C LEU A 230 19.97 -1.88 -6.73
N LEU A 231 21.16 -2.36 -7.11
CA LEU A 231 21.46 -2.71 -8.50
C LEU A 231 20.54 -3.80 -9.05
N ASP A 232 20.28 -4.86 -8.27
CA ASP A 232 19.38 -5.94 -8.68
C ASP A 232 17.93 -5.47 -8.81
N MET A 233 17.50 -4.56 -7.92
CA MET A 233 16.18 -3.92 -8.01
C MET A 233 16.06 -3.12 -9.31
N ALA A 234 17.06 -2.31 -9.63
CA ALA A 234 17.06 -1.52 -10.85
C ALA A 234 17.11 -2.41 -12.10
N ALA A 235 18.04 -3.37 -12.16
CA ALA A 235 18.14 -4.33 -13.26
C ALA A 235 16.84 -5.11 -13.47
N GLY A 236 16.20 -5.56 -12.38
CA GLY A 236 14.91 -6.25 -12.42
C GLY A 236 13.79 -5.36 -12.98
N LEU A 237 13.73 -4.08 -12.59
CA LEU A 237 12.76 -3.13 -13.15
C LEU A 237 13.02 -2.86 -14.64
N GLN A 238 14.27 -2.67 -15.05
CA GLN A 238 14.63 -2.44 -16.45
C GLN A 238 14.29 -3.64 -17.34
N GLN A 239 14.66 -4.84 -16.89
CA GLN A 239 14.31 -6.09 -17.56
C GLN A 239 12.80 -6.28 -17.65
N ARG A 240 12.07 -5.93 -16.60
CA ARG A 240 10.61 -6.02 -16.56
C ARG A 240 9.94 -5.13 -17.61
N TYR A 241 10.38 -3.87 -17.75
CA TYR A 241 9.88 -2.97 -18.79
C TYR A 241 10.21 -3.50 -20.19
N SER A 242 11.47 -3.91 -20.40
CA SER A 242 11.94 -4.47 -21.67
C SER A 242 11.15 -5.71 -22.11
N ARG A 243 10.98 -6.69 -21.22
CA ARG A 243 10.23 -7.93 -21.49
C ARG A 243 8.75 -7.69 -21.80
N ALA A 244 8.16 -6.65 -21.21
CA ALA A 244 6.77 -6.28 -21.45
C ALA A 244 6.57 -5.43 -22.71
N GLY A 245 7.65 -5.02 -23.40
CA GLY A 245 7.58 -4.09 -24.54
C GLY A 245 7.08 -2.70 -24.14
N VAL A 246 7.23 -2.32 -22.85
CA VAL A 246 6.79 -1.03 -22.33
C VAL A 246 7.95 -0.04 -22.40
N ALA A 247 7.69 1.15 -22.93
CA ALA A 247 8.70 2.20 -23.04
C ALA A 247 9.32 2.55 -21.67
N PRO A 248 10.65 2.76 -21.60
CA PRO A 248 11.32 3.23 -20.38
C PRO A 248 10.66 4.47 -19.76
N PRO A 249 10.70 4.62 -18.42
CA PRO A 249 10.32 5.85 -17.76
C PRO A 249 11.19 7.03 -18.24
N LYS A 250 10.57 8.19 -18.39
CA LYS A 250 11.25 9.44 -18.78
C LYS A 250 11.88 10.16 -17.61
N LEU A 251 11.30 9.98 -16.41
CA LEU A 251 11.65 10.76 -15.23
C LEU A 251 11.63 9.89 -13.97
N LEU A 252 12.63 10.06 -13.12
CA LEU A 252 12.74 9.44 -11.81
C LEU A 252 13.00 10.50 -10.74
N TYR A 253 12.06 10.65 -9.79
CA TYR A 253 12.26 11.46 -8.59
C TYR A 253 12.95 10.66 -7.49
N VAL A 254 13.98 11.25 -6.89
CA VAL A 254 14.78 10.63 -5.83
C VAL A 254 14.98 11.60 -4.67
N THR A 255 15.23 11.08 -3.48
CA THR A 255 15.48 11.88 -2.28
C THR A 255 16.97 12.17 -2.05
N ARG A 256 17.85 11.46 -2.76
CA ARG A 256 19.31 11.56 -2.70
C ARG A 256 19.96 11.10 -4.00
N ASP A 257 21.27 11.29 -4.12
CA ASP A 257 22.09 10.76 -5.22
C ASP A 257 21.57 11.12 -6.63
N CYS A 258 21.00 12.33 -6.74
CA CYS A 258 20.40 12.88 -7.95
C CYS A 258 21.42 13.35 -8.99
N CYS A 259 22.61 13.77 -8.57
CA CYS A 259 23.70 14.24 -9.42
C CYS A 259 25.05 13.79 -8.85
N ALA A 260 26.06 13.70 -9.72
CA ALA A 260 27.46 13.58 -9.32
C ALA A 260 28.21 14.86 -9.72
N LEU A 261 29.29 15.20 -8.99
CA LEU A 261 30.10 16.39 -9.26
C LEU A 261 30.72 16.38 -10.68
N MET A 262 30.93 15.19 -11.27
CA MET A 262 31.70 15.00 -12.51
C MET A 262 31.04 14.01 -13.50
N GLY A 263 29.71 13.81 -13.46
CA GLY A 263 29.06 12.89 -14.40
C GLY A 263 27.63 12.49 -14.05
N LYS A 264 27.19 11.33 -14.58
CA LYS A 264 25.88 10.74 -14.25
C LYS A 264 25.83 10.46 -12.74
N GLY A 265 24.77 10.90 -12.07
CA GLY A 265 24.55 10.61 -10.65
C GLY A 265 24.49 9.10 -10.40
N LYS A 266 24.84 8.65 -9.17
CA LYS A 266 24.83 7.23 -8.78
C LYS A 266 23.50 6.55 -9.15
N THR A 267 22.37 7.24 -8.97
CA THR A 267 21.06 6.71 -9.36
C THR A 267 20.89 6.57 -10.87
N ALA A 268 21.33 7.55 -11.67
CA ALA A 268 21.27 7.45 -13.13
C ALA A 268 22.14 6.30 -13.65
N ALA A 269 23.33 6.09 -13.06
CA ALA A 269 24.20 4.97 -13.39
C ALA A 269 23.57 3.61 -13.05
N MET A 270 22.81 3.53 -11.95
CA MET A 270 22.08 2.33 -11.56
C MET A 270 20.97 1.94 -12.55
N PHE A 271 20.37 2.90 -13.25
CA PHE A 271 19.39 2.67 -14.31
C PHE A 271 20.01 2.79 -15.72
N SER A 272 21.17 2.19 -15.95
CA SER A 272 21.98 2.38 -17.16
C SER A 272 21.27 2.04 -18.48
N GLN A 273 20.39 1.03 -18.51
CA GLN A 273 19.62 0.66 -19.72
C GLN A 273 18.52 1.66 -20.12
N TRP A 274 18.27 2.70 -19.31
CA TRP A 274 17.30 3.76 -19.61
C TRP A 274 18.07 5.04 -19.93
N GLU A 275 18.61 5.11 -21.14
CA GLU A 275 19.56 6.17 -21.55
C GLU A 275 18.99 7.58 -21.47
N GLU A 276 17.70 7.74 -21.78
CA GLU A 276 16.96 9.01 -21.73
C GLU A 276 16.38 9.32 -20.34
N LEU A 277 16.64 8.49 -19.32
CA LEU A 277 16.08 8.70 -18.00
C LEU A 277 16.63 9.99 -17.37
N ILE A 278 15.72 10.90 -17.06
CA ILE A 278 16.03 12.10 -16.31
C ILE A 278 15.86 11.81 -14.82
N VAL A 279 16.92 12.01 -14.03
CA VAL A 279 16.84 11.95 -12.57
C VAL A 279 16.66 13.36 -11.99
N ARG A 280 15.71 13.51 -11.07
CA ARG A 280 15.43 14.78 -10.37
C ARG A 280 15.35 14.58 -8.87
N LEU A 281 15.84 15.58 -8.15
CA LEU A 281 15.72 15.65 -6.70
C LEU A 281 14.30 16.03 -6.32
N ASP A 282 13.77 15.37 -5.31
CA ASP A 282 12.52 15.72 -4.67
C ASP A 282 12.60 17.10 -3.98
N VAL A 283 11.73 18.02 -4.39
CA VAL A 283 11.67 19.40 -3.86
C VAL A 283 11.32 19.41 -2.38
N GLY A 284 10.37 18.57 -1.94
CA GLY A 284 9.98 18.45 -0.54
C GLY A 284 11.15 18.01 0.34
N HIS A 285 11.99 17.10 -0.15
CA HIS A 285 13.21 16.68 0.52
C HIS A 285 14.25 17.79 0.57
N LEU A 286 14.41 18.58 -0.49
CA LEU A 286 15.27 19.76 -0.46
C LEU A 286 14.80 20.77 0.60
N ILE A 287 13.49 21.06 0.66
CA ILE A 287 12.89 21.94 1.68
C ILE A 287 13.17 21.39 3.09
N ARG A 288 13.03 20.08 3.32
CA ARG A 288 13.37 19.46 4.61
C ARG A 288 14.85 19.58 4.97
N ARG A 289 15.76 19.55 3.99
CA ARG A 289 17.18 19.77 4.25
C ARG A 289 17.45 21.19 4.72
N PHE A 290 16.78 22.19 4.15
CA PHE A 290 16.82 23.57 4.65
C PHE A 290 16.19 23.73 6.04
N ALA A 291 15.08 23.03 6.29
CA ALA A 291 14.41 23.05 7.60
C ALA A 291 15.34 22.61 8.74
N ARG A 292 16.34 21.75 8.48
CA ARG A 292 17.37 21.37 9.47
C ARG A 292 18.23 22.54 9.94
N GLY A 293 18.27 23.65 9.22
CA GLY A 293 18.95 24.88 9.64
C GLY A 293 18.14 25.71 10.64
N VAL A 294 16.84 25.44 10.78
CA VAL A 294 15.96 26.09 11.75
C VAL A 294 16.26 25.59 13.16
N THR A 295 16.36 26.50 14.13
CA THR A 295 16.68 26.17 15.54
C THR A 295 15.65 25.23 16.16
N THR A 296 14.35 25.45 15.92
CA THR A 296 13.26 24.60 16.36
C THR A 296 12.05 24.68 15.43
N GLU A 297 11.37 23.54 15.18
CA GLU A 297 10.13 23.50 14.39
C GLU A 297 8.96 24.22 15.10
N SER A 298 9.06 24.43 16.42
CA SER A 298 8.06 25.17 17.21
C SER A 298 8.21 26.69 17.09
N HIS A 299 9.22 27.18 16.37
CA HIS A 299 9.47 28.62 16.24
C HIS A 299 8.29 29.31 15.52
N PRO A 300 7.78 30.46 16.00
CA PRO A 300 6.60 31.11 15.40
C PRO A 300 6.74 31.43 13.91
N LEU A 301 7.97 31.76 13.47
CA LEU A 301 8.30 32.04 12.07
C LEU A 301 8.53 30.80 11.20
N TYR A 302 8.56 29.58 11.75
CA TYR A 302 8.90 28.35 11.03
C TYR A 302 7.99 28.10 9.81
N ALA A 303 6.68 28.14 10.03
CA ALA A 303 5.70 27.93 8.97
C ALA A 303 5.79 29.01 7.87
N LEU A 304 6.05 30.26 8.27
CA LEU A 304 6.21 31.36 7.32
C LEU A 304 7.47 31.17 6.46
N PHE A 305 8.58 30.79 7.08
CA PHE A 305 9.85 30.52 6.40
C PHE A 305 9.70 29.37 5.39
N LEU A 306 9.16 28.22 5.79
CA LEU A 306 8.96 27.08 4.87
C LEU A 306 8.01 27.42 3.71
N ARG A 307 6.95 28.19 3.99
CA ARG A 307 6.04 28.66 2.94
C ARG A 307 6.76 29.55 1.93
N ARG A 308 7.57 30.51 2.40
CA ARG A 308 8.36 31.38 1.54
C ARG A 308 9.42 30.60 0.76
N LEU A 309 10.11 29.67 1.42
CA LEU A 309 11.10 28.79 0.77
C LEU A 309 10.47 27.98 -0.37
N SER A 310 9.28 27.39 -0.16
CA SER A 310 8.55 26.71 -1.24
C SER A 310 8.20 27.65 -2.39
N SER A 311 7.84 28.90 -2.11
CA SER A 311 7.50 29.91 -3.13
C SER A 311 8.71 30.40 -3.93
N CYS A 312 9.92 30.33 -3.36
CA CYS A 312 11.18 30.59 -4.06
C CYS A 312 11.47 29.51 -5.12
N MET A 313 11.02 28.27 -4.90
CA MET A 313 11.29 27.14 -5.81
C MET A 313 10.17 26.92 -6.84
N LEU A 314 8.92 27.16 -6.45
CA LEU A 314 7.74 26.73 -7.19
C LEU A 314 6.72 27.87 -7.33
N VAL A 315 6.29 28.11 -8.56
CA VAL A 315 5.31 29.14 -8.93
C VAL A 315 4.07 28.52 -9.56
N TRP A 316 2.89 29.10 -9.31
CA TRP A 316 1.65 28.69 -9.97
C TRP A 316 1.61 29.20 -11.41
N CYS A 317 1.05 28.41 -12.32
CA CYS A 317 0.80 28.82 -13.70
C CYS A 317 -0.21 29.97 -13.72
N ALA A 318 0.18 31.14 -14.26
CA ALA A 318 -0.66 32.34 -14.27
C ALA A 318 -2.02 32.08 -14.92
N ASP A 319 -2.04 31.48 -16.11
CA ASP A 319 -3.28 31.15 -16.84
C ASP A 319 -4.22 30.24 -16.04
N ASP A 320 -3.68 29.26 -15.32
CA ASP A 320 -4.49 28.35 -14.53
C ASP A 320 -5.08 29.07 -13.30
N VAL A 321 -4.33 30.01 -12.72
CA VAL A 321 -4.76 30.82 -11.56
C VAL A 321 -5.84 31.80 -11.98
N GLU A 322 -5.66 32.48 -13.12
CA GLU A 322 -6.64 33.40 -13.70
C GLU A 322 -7.97 32.70 -13.97
N ARG A 323 -7.91 31.52 -14.60
CA ARG A 323 -9.10 30.70 -14.86
C ARG A 323 -9.78 30.23 -13.56
N LEU A 324 -9.00 29.88 -12.53
CA LEU A 324 -9.57 29.50 -11.23
C LEU A 324 -10.18 30.71 -10.50
N LEU A 325 -9.60 31.90 -10.65
CA LEU A 325 -10.15 33.15 -10.13
C LEU A 325 -11.49 33.48 -10.77
N GLU A 326 -11.60 33.35 -12.09
CA GLU A 326 -12.86 33.53 -12.83
C GLU A 326 -13.93 32.57 -12.32
N ALA A 327 -13.60 31.27 -12.22
CA ALA A 327 -14.50 30.25 -11.69
C ALA A 327 -14.97 30.56 -10.26
N LYS A 328 -14.04 31.02 -9.40
CA LYS A 328 -14.35 31.39 -8.02
C LYS A 328 -15.26 32.61 -7.96
N ARG A 329 -15.04 33.59 -8.83
CA ARG A 329 -15.88 34.78 -8.96
C ARG A 329 -17.31 34.41 -9.39
N GLY A 330 -17.46 33.47 -10.32
CA GLY A 330 -18.77 32.93 -10.71
C GLY A 330 -19.51 32.27 -9.54
N GLU A 331 -18.84 31.38 -8.80
CA GLU A 331 -19.41 30.72 -7.61
C GLU A 331 -19.86 31.73 -6.54
N LEU A 332 -19.07 32.80 -6.35
CA LEU A 332 -19.40 33.87 -5.40
C LEU A 332 -20.61 34.69 -5.86
N LYS A 333 -20.73 34.98 -7.18
CA LYS A 333 -21.91 35.65 -7.75
C LYS A 333 -23.18 34.84 -7.55
N GLU A 334 -23.12 33.53 -7.77
CA GLU A 334 -24.24 32.59 -7.50
C GLU A 334 -24.64 32.60 -6.01
N SER A 335 -23.69 32.88 -5.12
CA SER A 335 -23.90 33.04 -3.68
C SER A 335 -24.24 34.49 -3.26
N HIS A 336 -24.61 35.37 -4.21
CA HIS A 336 -24.91 36.79 -4.00
C HIS A 336 -23.75 37.66 -3.44
N ILE A 337 -22.51 37.19 -3.52
CA ILE A 337 -21.31 37.94 -3.13
C ILE A 337 -20.69 38.58 -4.38
N THR A 338 -20.80 39.91 -4.50
CA THR A 338 -20.32 40.68 -5.67
C THR A 338 -19.37 41.81 -5.25
N GLY A 339 -18.75 42.50 -6.24
CA GLY A 339 -17.91 43.68 -5.99
C GLY A 339 -16.51 43.43 -5.42
N LEU A 340 -16.06 42.17 -5.33
CA LEU A 340 -14.73 41.83 -4.81
C LEU A 340 -13.61 42.06 -5.83
N SER A 341 -12.46 42.57 -5.35
CA SER A 341 -11.22 42.62 -6.14
C SER A 341 -10.58 41.24 -6.29
N ASP A 342 -9.70 41.05 -7.28
CA ASP A 342 -9.01 39.76 -7.50
C ASP A 342 -8.25 39.30 -6.27
N ALA A 343 -7.59 40.21 -5.55
CA ALA A 343 -6.89 39.89 -4.31
C ALA A 343 -7.84 39.36 -3.21
N GLN A 344 -9.06 39.89 -3.13
CA GLN A 344 -10.08 39.42 -2.19
C GLN A 344 -10.69 38.08 -2.60
N VAL A 345 -10.81 37.80 -3.90
CA VAL A 345 -11.25 36.50 -4.41
C VAL A 345 -10.17 35.45 -4.19
N LEU A 346 -8.90 35.76 -4.47
CA LEU A 346 -7.75 34.86 -4.28
C LEU A 346 -7.62 34.40 -2.83
N LYS A 347 -7.85 35.29 -1.85
CA LYS A 347 -7.87 34.94 -0.42
C LYS A 347 -8.95 33.93 -0.04
N ARG A 348 -9.99 33.77 -0.87
CA ARG A 348 -11.08 32.79 -0.69
C ARG A 348 -10.84 31.49 -1.43
N ILE A 349 -9.76 31.37 -2.19
CA ILE A 349 -9.34 30.13 -2.85
C ILE A 349 -8.42 29.37 -1.89
N SER A 350 -8.82 28.15 -1.54
CA SER A 350 -7.99 27.30 -0.69
C SER A 350 -6.77 26.75 -1.44
N LEU A 351 -5.70 26.43 -0.71
CA LEU A 351 -4.54 25.73 -1.29
C LEU A 351 -4.92 24.38 -1.93
N LYS A 352 -5.99 23.75 -1.44
CA LYS A 352 -6.53 22.50 -1.99
C LYS A 352 -7.18 22.74 -3.36
N GLU A 353 -7.92 23.83 -3.52
CA GLU A 353 -8.46 24.24 -4.84
C GLU A 353 -7.32 24.59 -5.80
N MET A 354 -6.33 25.37 -5.35
CA MET A 354 -5.14 25.69 -6.15
C MET A 354 -4.44 24.41 -6.63
N ALA A 355 -4.13 23.48 -5.72
CA ALA A 355 -3.44 22.23 -6.05
C ALA A 355 -4.26 21.29 -6.94
N ARG A 356 -5.60 21.41 -6.91
CA ARG A 356 -6.51 20.58 -7.71
C ARG A 356 -6.65 21.09 -9.15
N HIS A 357 -6.58 22.40 -9.36
CA HIS A 357 -6.94 23.02 -10.65
C HIS A 357 -5.79 23.73 -11.35
N CYS A 358 -4.73 24.09 -10.62
CA CYS A 358 -3.61 24.84 -11.17
C CYS A 358 -2.32 24.03 -11.17
N ARG A 359 -1.52 24.19 -12.23
CA ARG A 359 -0.17 23.63 -12.31
C ARG A 359 0.79 24.51 -11.50
N ARG A 360 1.80 23.88 -10.90
CA ARG A 360 3.01 24.53 -10.40
C ARG A 360 4.19 24.17 -11.29
N ARG A 361 5.06 25.14 -11.54
CA ARG A 361 6.31 24.96 -12.27
C ARG A 361 7.48 25.40 -11.40
N THR A 362 8.65 24.84 -11.65
CA THR A 362 9.88 25.36 -11.03
C THR A 362 10.32 26.65 -11.72
N ARG A 363 11.02 27.53 -10.99
CA ARG A 363 11.39 28.88 -11.49
C ARG A 363 12.65 28.93 -12.36
N GLY A 364 13.37 27.83 -12.51
CA GLY A 364 14.74 27.83 -13.04
C GLY A 364 15.76 27.92 -11.91
N ALA A 365 16.96 27.39 -12.13
CA ALA A 365 17.97 27.25 -11.09
C ALA A 365 18.49 28.60 -10.57
N GLU A 366 18.82 29.52 -11.47
CA GLU A 366 19.37 30.84 -11.14
C GLU A 366 18.37 31.69 -10.33
N GLU A 367 17.13 31.78 -10.82
CA GLU A 367 16.08 32.53 -10.12
C GLU A 367 15.73 31.90 -8.76
N THR A 368 15.72 30.56 -8.68
CA THR A 368 15.53 29.87 -7.40
C THR A 368 16.68 30.19 -6.45
N GLU A 369 17.92 30.22 -6.94
CA GLU A 369 19.11 30.52 -6.14
C GLU A 369 19.06 31.94 -5.58
N ARG A 370 18.78 32.92 -6.42
CA ARG A 370 18.61 34.33 -6.04
C ARG A 370 17.55 34.50 -4.96
N LEU A 371 16.35 33.96 -5.19
CA LEU A 371 15.22 34.07 -4.25
C LEU A 371 15.46 33.35 -2.93
N ILE A 372 16.21 32.24 -2.91
CA ILE A 372 16.59 31.59 -1.66
C ILE A 372 17.66 32.41 -0.94
N GLY A 373 18.63 32.98 -1.65
CA GLY A 373 19.64 33.89 -1.07
C GLY A 373 18.99 35.06 -0.33
N GLU A 374 18.10 35.78 -1.01
CA GLU A 374 17.33 36.90 -0.43
C GLU A 374 16.47 36.47 0.76
N LEU A 375 15.88 35.27 0.69
CA LEU A 375 15.11 34.71 1.79
C LEU A 375 16.00 34.42 3.00
N LEU A 376 17.17 33.82 2.79
CA LEU A 376 18.10 33.53 3.87
C LEU A 376 18.59 34.83 4.51
N GLU A 377 18.99 35.83 3.72
CA GLU A 377 19.37 37.17 4.24
C GLU A 377 18.25 37.80 5.09
N THR A 378 17.00 37.68 4.66
CA THR A 378 15.85 38.20 5.41
C THR A 378 15.65 37.50 6.76
N PHE A 379 15.91 36.20 6.83
CA PHE A 379 15.57 35.37 8.02
C PHE A 379 16.76 34.98 8.89
N ILE A 380 18.00 35.21 8.45
CA ILE A 380 19.21 34.81 9.17
C ILE A 380 19.33 35.49 10.54
N ASP A 381 18.75 36.68 10.66
CA ASP A 381 18.78 37.53 11.87
C ASP A 381 17.40 37.65 12.53
N ALA A 382 16.39 36.99 11.97
CA ALA A 382 15.03 37.07 12.45
C ALA A 382 14.88 36.34 13.79
N THR A 383 14.32 37.04 14.78
CA THR A 383 14.03 36.51 16.11
C THR A 383 12.53 36.49 16.41
N ASP A 384 12.13 35.64 17.35
CA ASP A 384 10.84 35.78 18.01
C ASP A 384 10.82 36.91 19.06
N THR A 385 9.71 37.05 19.77
CA THR A 385 9.52 38.06 20.83
C THR A 385 10.44 37.86 22.04
N LEU A 386 11.06 36.70 22.18
CA LEU A 386 12.00 36.35 23.26
C LEU A 386 13.46 36.46 22.81
N GLY A 387 13.71 36.92 21.58
CA GLY A 387 15.06 37.04 21.03
C GLY A 387 15.66 35.72 20.53
N VAL A 388 14.87 34.63 20.48
CA VAL A 388 15.33 33.35 19.94
C VAL A 388 15.39 33.46 18.42
N ARG A 389 16.54 33.12 17.82
CA ARG A 389 16.72 33.15 16.37
C ARG A 389 15.96 32.00 15.70
N LEU A 390 15.36 32.28 14.55
CA LEU A 390 14.78 31.23 13.71
C LEU A 390 15.86 30.32 13.13
N LEU A 391 16.91 30.91 12.56
CA LEU A 391 17.96 30.18 11.85
C LEU A 391 19.23 30.12 12.68
N ASP A 392 19.82 28.92 12.72
CA ASP A 392 21.20 28.76 13.17
C ASP A 392 22.14 29.19 12.03
N ARG A 393 23.00 30.18 12.29
CA ARG A 393 23.83 30.81 11.25
C ARG A 393 24.78 29.84 10.59
N ASP A 394 25.61 29.17 11.39
CA ASP A 394 26.68 28.31 10.89
C ASP A 394 26.11 27.09 10.18
N ARG A 395 25.07 26.49 10.78
CA ARG A 395 24.38 25.34 10.18
C ARG A 395 23.66 25.73 8.89
N MET A 396 22.98 26.88 8.84
CA MET A 396 22.30 27.31 7.62
C MET A 396 23.30 27.64 6.52
N GLN A 397 24.43 28.28 6.84
CA GLN A 397 25.49 28.55 5.87
C GLN A 397 26.05 27.25 5.29
N ALA A 398 26.35 26.25 6.12
CA ALA A 398 26.81 24.94 5.67
C ALA A 398 25.75 24.22 4.80
N ILE A 399 24.47 24.28 5.21
CA ILE A 399 23.35 23.74 4.42
C ILE A 399 23.28 24.44 3.07
N TRP A 400 23.33 25.77 3.02
CA TRP A 400 23.27 26.54 1.78
C TRP A 400 24.38 26.15 0.81
N GLN A 401 25.63 26.09 1.25
CA GLN A 401 26.78 25.70 0.41
C GLN A 401 26.65 24.27 -0.13
N THR A 402 25.97 23.40 0.61
CA THR A 402 25.71 22.04 0.16
C THR A 402 24.51 21.98 -0.78
N GLN A 403 23.41 22.66 -0.48
CA GLN A 403 22.14 22.52 -1.18
C GLN A 403 22.04 23.37 -2.45
N ARG A 404 22.74 24.51 -2.56
CA ARG A 404 22.69 25.39 -3.74
C ARG A 404 23.05 24.67 -5.04
N ARG A 405 24.00 23.74 -4.99
CA ARG A 405 24.40 22.90 -6.16
C ARG A 405 23.27 21.99 -6.67
N HIS A 406 22.27 21.72 -5.84
CA HIS A 406 21.13 20.87 -6.18
C HIS A 406 19.92 21.65 -6.72
N LEU A 407 20.02 22.97 -6.85
CA LEU A 407 18.92 23.78 -7.41
C LEU A 407 18.66 23.45 -8.88
N VAL A 408 19.67 23.02 -9.64
CA VAL A 408 19.49 22.45 -10.98
C VAL A 408 18.77 21.10 -10.96
N CYS A 409 18.94 20.32 -9.88
CA CYS A 409 18.43 18.96 -9.77
C CYS A 409 16.93 18.90 -9.49
N ILE A 410 16.32 19.99 -9.01
CA ILE A 410 14.89 20.03 -8.71
C ILE A 410 14.03 20.53 -9.89
N GLN A 411 14.66 21.05 -10.95
CA GLN A 411 13.95 21.74 -12.02
C GLN A 411 13.11 20.77 -12.86
N ASP A 412 11.92 21.22 -13.24
CA ASP A 412 11.05 20.48 -14.15
C ASP A 412 11.78 20.24 -15.47
N PRO A 413 11.90 18.98 -15.94
CA PRO A 413 12.54 18.71 -17.21
C PRO A 413 11.71 19.19 -18.40
N PRO A 414 12.36 19.71 -19.46
CA PRO A 414 11.69 20.09 -20.68
C PRO A 414 11.07 18.85 -21.36
N GLY A 415 9.89 19.03 -21.97
CA GLY A 415 9.24 17.97 -22.76
C GLY A 415 8.60 16.83 -21.98
N VAL A 416 8.61 16.86 -20.64
CA VAL A 416 7.94 15.84 -19.80
C VAL A 416 6.69 16.41 -19.15
N SER A 417 5.53 15.81 -19.42
CA SER A 417 4.27 16.21 -18.78
C SER A 417 4.16 15.67 -17.36
N ILE A 418 4.44 16.50 -16.37
CA ILE A 418 4.37 16.14 -14.93
C ILE A 418 2.92 16.15 -14.42
N TYR A 419 2.02 16.84 -15.12
CA TYR A 419 0.61 16.93 -14.76
C TYR A 419 -0.24 16.02 -15.64
N THR A 420 -1.17 15.32 -15.03
CA THR A 420 -2.19 14.50 -15.72
C THR A 420 -3.58 14.94 -15.31
N LYS A 421 -4.53 14.93 -16.25
CA LYS A 421 -5.95 15.13 -15.93
C LYS A 421 -6.49 13.88 -15.22
N LYS A 422 -7.20 14.09 -14.11
CA LYS A 422 -7.82 13.04 -13.29
C LYS A 422 -9.33 13.13 -13.43
N GLY A 423 -9.91 12.23 -14.21
CA GLY A 423 -11.36 12.17 -14.43
C GLY A 423 -11.86 13.31 -15.31
N LYS A 424 -13.16 13.62 -15.21
CA LYS A 424 -13.80 14.70 -15.97
C LYS A 424 -13.46 16.07 -15.38
N ASP A 425 -13.38 17.06 -16.25
CA ASP A 425 -13.29 18.47 -15.85
C ASP A 425 -14.55 18.85 -15.04
N VAL A 426 -14.41 19.78 -14.10
CA VAL A 426 -15.48 20.22 -13.19
C VAL A 426 -15.93 21.61 -13.61
N THR A 427 -17.24 21.82 -13.70
CA THR A 427 -17.78 23.17 -13.92
C THR A 427 -18.00 23.84 -12.56
N LYS A 428 -17.46 25.04 -12.39
CA LYS A 428 -17.56 25.83 -11.17
C LYS A 428 -17.79 27.29 -11.53
N GLY A 429 -18.88 27.88 -11.05
CA GLY A 429 -19.23 29.27 -11.36
C GLY A 429 -19.31 29.55 -12.87
N GLY A 430 -19.87 28.62 -13.64
CA GLY A 430 -19.93 28.68 -15.10
C GLY A 430 -18.63 28.38 -15.85
N VAL A 431 -17.50 28.20 -15.17
CA VAL A 431 -16.19 27.96 -15.79
C VAL A 431 -15.79 26.49 -15.66
N ILE A 432 -15.31 25.90 -16.76
CA ILE A 432 -14.78 24.53 -16.77
C ILE A 432 -13.35 24.54 -16.24
N LEU A 433 -13.06 23.76 -15.21
CA LEU A 433 -11.75 23.61 -14.59
C LEU A 433 -11.23 22.18 -14.71
N PRO A 434 -9.97 21.97 -15.12
CA PRO A 434 -9.38 20.63 -15.10
C PRO A 434 -9.18 20.15 -13.66
N VAL A 435 -9.32 18.86 -13.43
CA VAL A 435 -8.88 18.22 -12.19
C VAL A 435 -7.52 17.61 -12.46
N LEU A 436 -6.48 18.13 -11.83
CA LEU A 436 -5.10 17.78 -12.11
C LEU A 436 -4.51 16.87 -11.03
N ARG A 437 -3.60 16.00 -11.45
CA ARG A 437 -2.70 15.24 -10.59
C ARG A 437 -1.27 15.56 -10.96
N CYS A 438 -0.51 16.02 -9.96
CA CYS A 438 0.92 16.23 -10.09
C CYS A 438 1.67 14.91 -9.86
N ALA A 439 2.60 14.57 -10.75
CA ALA A 439 3.50 13.44 -10.60
C ALA A 439 4.83 13.81 -9.90
N ARG A 440 5.07 15.10 -9.63
CA ARG A 440 6.24 15.60 -8.91
C ARG A 440 6.29 15.00 -7.50
N GLU A 441 7.52 14.86 -6.98
CA GLU A 441 7.82 14.44 -5.62
C GLU A 441 7.42 12.99 -5.28
N SER A 442 7.99 12.48 -4.19
CA SER A 442 7.78 11.15 -3.62
C SER A 442 6.70 11.13 -2.54
N THR A 443 5.87 12.18 -2.40
CA THR A 443 4.81 12.25 -1.37
C THR A 443 3.86 11.05 -1.38
N SER A 444 3.61 10.45 -2.55
CA SER A 444 2.83 9.20 -2.63
C SER A 444 3.52 8.02 -1.95
N LEU A 445 4.86 7.94 -2.00
CA LEU A 445 5.64 6.94 -1.28
C LEU A 445 5.67 7.24 0.22
N GLU A 446 5.73 8.50 0.64
CA GLU A 446 5.62 8.83 2.06
C GLU A 446 4.27 8.40 2.66
N SER A 447 3.19 8.63 1.90
CA SER A 447 1.85 8.16 2.25
C SER A 447 1.81 6.63 2.35
N PHE A 448 2.48 5.94 1.42
CA PHE A 448 2.64 4.50 1.45
C PHE A 448 3.46 4.02 2.66
N HIS A 449 4.57 4.69 2.99
CA HIS A 449 5.37 4.39 4.18
C HIS A 449 4.57 4.54 5.47
N LEU A 450 3.74 5.59 5.56
CA LEU A 450 2.80 5.77 6.67
C LEU A 450 1.75 4.66 6.73
N HIS A 451 1.22 4.26 5.57
CA HIS A 451 0.29 3.14 5.49
C HIS A 451 0.93 1.84 5.96
N LEU A 452 2.10 1.46 5.43
CA LEU A 452 2.85 0.28 5.87
C LEU A 452 3.15 0.33 7.37
N ASN A 453 3.59 1.48 7.88
CA ASN A 453 3.85 1.65 9.31
C ASN A 453 2.59 1.56 10.17
N ARG A 454 1.40 1.85 9.67
CA ARG A 454 0.15 1.65 10.42
C ARG A 454 -0.38 0.23 10.28
N PHE A 455 -0.20 -0.36 9.10
CA PHE A 455 -0.74 -1.66 8.72
C PHE A 455 0.05 -2.82 9.32
N ILE A 456 1.38 -2.76 9.27
CA ILE A 456 2.25 -3.79 9.82
C ILE A 456 2.23 -3.65 11.35
N PRO A 457 1.68 -4.62 12.10
CA PRO A 457 1.70 -4.57 13.55
C PRO A 457 3.16 -4.56 14.03
N GLY A 458 3.49 -3.67 14.95
CA GLY A 458 4.73 -3.83 15.72
C GLY A 458 4.47 -4.83 16.83
N LEU A 459 5.49 -5.59 17.24
CA LEU A 459 5.45 -6.16 18.57
C LEU A 459 5.47 -4.99 19.58
N PRO A 460 4.72 -5.06 20.69
CA PRO A 460 5.01 -4.19 21.82
C PRO A 460 6.50 -4.36 22.20
N PRO A 461 7.16 -3.27 22.62
CA PRO A 461 8.53 -3.35 23.15
C PRO A 461 8.65 -4.37 24.29
#